data_AF-A0A9X0QD11-F1
#
_entry.id   AF-A0A9X0QD11-F1
#
_cell.length_a   1.000
_cell.length_b   1.000
_cell.length_c   1.000
_cell.angle_alpha   90.00
_cell.angle_beta   90.00
_cell.angle_gamma   90.00
#
_symmetry.space_group_name_H-M   'P 1'
#
loop_
_entity.id
_entity.type
_entity.pdbx_description
1 polymer ?
#
loop_
_entity_poly.entity_id
_entity_poly.type
_entity_poly.pdbx_seq_one_letter_code
_entity_poly.pdbx_strand_id
1 'polypeptide(L)'
;MAKAAEKIREFRAEAKFQRTSPQKAKLVLDLIKGLRVEQALNTVHFSTKRMAPVVEKVLRSAIQNATYVSQEQGLDVDVDNLYVRTAIANEGPRMKRIRPAPMGRAFRYQRRLAHIIVTVAEKKSATAISAAADATPTPAAKKGTKKAATKTAAKKPAAKKAAAKKPATKKAAK
;
A
#
# COMPACT_ATOMS: atom_id res chain seq x y z
N MET A 1 -20.99 23.22 -27.70
CA MET A 1 -21.09 21.75 -27.84
C MET A 1 -20.18 21.09 -26.82
N ALA A 2 -20.70 20.74 -25.65
CA ALA A 2 -19.99 19.99 -24.62
C ALA A 2 -20.72 18.66 -24.43
N LYS A 3 -20.03 17.54 -24.70
CA LYS A 3 -20.58 16.20 -24.46
C LYS A 3 -20.92 16.06 -22.98
N ALA A 4 -22.19 15.85 -22.66
CA ALA A 4 -22.59 15.33 -21.37
C ALA A 4 -21.89 13.98 -21.19
N ALA A 5 -20.99 13.88 -20.22
CA ALA A 5 -20.33 12.63 -19.88
C ALA A 5 -21.40 11.62 -19.47
N GLU A 6 -21.38 10.42 -20.06
CA GLU A 6 -22.24 9.32 -19.65
C GLU A 6 -22.11 9.12 -18.14
N LYS A 7 -23.24 9.24 -17.43
CA LYS A 7 -23.30 9.05 -15.98
C LYS A 7 -23.18 7.56 -15.69
N ILE A 8 -21.94 7.08 -15.55
CA ILE A 8 -21.65 5.74 -15.03
C ILE A 8 -22.26 5.66 -13.62
N ARG A 9 -22.97 4.56 -13.34
CA ARG A 9 -23.56 4.31 -12.03
C ARG A 9 -22.43 4.09 -11.02
N GLU A 10 -22.46 4.87 -9.94
CA GLU A 10 -21.41 4.90 -8.92
C GLU A 10 -22.02 4.69 -7.54
N PHE A 11 -21.42 3.78 -6.77
CA PHE A 11 -21.76 3.54 -5.38
C PHE A 11 -20.56 3.88 -4.51
N ARG A 12 -20.77 4.73 -3.51
CA ARG A 12 -19.70 5.30 -2.69
C ARG A 12 -19.80 4.80 -1.25
N ALA A 13 -18.65 4.55 -0.64
CA ALA A 13 -18.51 4.34 0.80
C ALA A 13 -17.36 5.19 1.35
N GLU A 14 -17.49 5.63 2.60
CA GLU A 14 -16.52 6.49 3.26
C GLU A 14 -16.23 6.05 4.70
N ALA A 15 -14.95 6.08 5.06
CA ALA A 15 -14.50 6.00 6.44
C ALA A 15 -13.84 7.32 6.84
N LYS A 16 -14.51 8.10 7.68
CA LYS A 16 -14.03 9.41 8.14
C LYS A 16 -13.28 9.32 9.46
N PHE A 17 -12.37 10.27 9.69
CA PHE A 17 -11.61 10.45 10.93
C PHE A 17 -10.77 9.23 11.34
N GLN A 18 -10.24 8.51 10.36
CA GLN A 18 -9.38 7.36 10.63
C GLN A 18 -8.05 7.81 11.20
N ARG A 19 -7.62 7.18 12.31
CA ARG A 19 -6.38 7.51 13.06
C ARG A 19 -5.14 6.97 12.35
N THR A 20 -4.91 7.43 11.12
CA THR A 20 -3.77 7.04 10.29
C THR A 20 -3.29 8.18 9.40
N SER A 21 -2.09 8.02 8.83
CA SER A 21 -1.60 8.93 7.80
C SER A 21 -2.25 8.59 6.46
N PRO A 22 -2.73 9.57 5.68
CA PRO A 22 -3.29 9.34 4.35
C PRO A 22 -2.34 8.55 3.45
N GLN A 23 -1.04 8.82 3.52
CA GLN A 23 -0.02 8.11 2.74
C GLN A 23 0.00 6.60 2.99
N LYS A 24 -0.22 6.16 4.23
CA LYS A 24 -0.26 4.72 4.57
C LYS A 24 -1.52 4.04 4.01
N ALA A 25 -2.62 4.78 3.92
CA ALA A 25 -3.84 4.29 3.30
C ALA A 25 -3.71 4.24 1.76
N LYS A 26 -3.10 5.27 1.15
CA LYS A 26 -2.86 5.32 -0.30
C LYS A 26 -2.13 4.08 -0.83
N LEU A 27 -1.09 3.62 -0.13
CA LEU A 27 -0.36 2.41 -0.52
C LEU A 27 -1.23 1.16 -0.71
N VAL A 28 -2.37 1.06 -0.01
CA VAL A 28 -3.32 -0.05 -0.18
C VAL A 28 -4.37 0.29 -1.24
N LEU A 29 -4.85 1.53 -1.26
CA LEU A 29 -5.84 1.99 -2.23
C LEU A 29 -5.31 1.95 -3.67
N ASP A 30 -4.02 2.24 -3.86
CA ASP A 30 -3.37 2.19 -5.17
C ASP A 30 -3.28 0.76 -5.73
N LEU A 31 -3.25 -0.26 -4.86
CA LEU A 31 -3.24 -1.68 -5.28
C LEU A 31 -4.60 -2.12 -5.83
N ILE A 32 -5.70 -1.61 -5.27
CA ILE A 32 -7.06 -2.04 -5.65
C ILE A 32 -7.68 -1.22 -6.76
N LYS A 33 -7.12 -0.05 -7.06
CA LYS A 33 -7.70 0.87 -8.03
C LYS A 33 -7.72 0.24 -9.42
N GLY A 34 -8.89 0.18 -10.04
CA GLY A 34 -9.10 -0.41 -11.37
C GLY A 34 -9.28 -1.93 -11.39
N LEU A 35 -9.13 -2.62 -10.26
CA LEU A 35 -9.42 -4.05 -10.17
C LEU A 35 -10.93 -4.31 -10.07
N ARG A 36 -11.34 -5.51 -10.47
CA ARG A 36 -12.67 -6.06 -10.15
C ARG A 36 -12.84 -6.19 -8.65
N VAL A 37 -14.07 -6.09 -8.17
CA VAL A 37 -14.37 -6.10 -6.73
C VAL A 37 -13.87 -7.37 -6.04
N GLU A 38 -14.08 -8.54 -6.64
CA GLU A 38 -13.64 -9.82 -6.08
C GLU A 38 -12.12 -9.89 -5.96
N GLN A 39 -11.40 -9.52 -7.02
CA GLN A 39 -9.94 -9.46 -7.02
C GLN A 39 -9.42 -8.44 -6.00
N ALA A 40 -10.09 -7.30 -5.86
CA ALA A 40 -9.74 -6.28 -4.88
C ALA A 40 -9.92 -6.78 -3.44
N LEU A 41 -11.00 -7.52 -3.14
CA LEU A 41 -11.21 -8.13 -1.82
C LEU A 41 -10.09 -9.11 -1.49
N ASN A 42 -9.74 -9.99 -2.43
CA ASN A 42 -8.64 -10.95 -2.24
C ASN A 42 -7.29 -10.24 -2.03
N THR A 43 -7.00 -9.23 -2.86
CA THR A 43 -5.75 -8.46 -2.76
C THR A 43 -5.61 -7.76 -1.40
N VAL A 44 -6.70 -7.19 -0.88
CA VAL A 44 -6.69 -6.51 0.43
C VAL A 44 -6.58 -7.54 1.54
N HIS A 45 -7.31 -8.65 1.47
CA HIS A 45 -7.33 -9.67 2.51
C HIS A 45 -5.94 -10.26 2.78
N PHE A 46 -5.16 -10.53 1.72
CA PHE A 46 -3.80 -11.07 1.83
C PHE A 46 -2.70 -9.98 1.92
N SER A 47 -3.08 -8.70 1.96
CA SER A 47 -2.10 -7.62 2.05
C SER A 47 -1.48 -7.56 3.45
N THR A 48 -0.16 -7.54 3.51
CA THR A 48 0.59 -7.38 4.78
C THR A 48 0.54 -5.96 5.36
N LYS A 49 -0.13 -5.02 4.68
CA LYS A 49 -0.20 -3.62 5.10
C LYS A 49 -1.23 -3.44 6.22
N ARG A 50 -0.83 -2.72 7.28
CA ARG A 50 -1.70 -2.42 8.45
C ARG A 50 -3.05 -1.79 8.11
N MET A 51 -3.16 -1.07 6.98
CA MET A 51 -4.40 -0.40 6.58
C MET A 51 -5.39 -1.32 5.86
N ALA A 52 -4.98 -2.53 5.49
CA ALA A 52 -5.82 -3.46 4.74
C ALA A 52 -7.17 -3.77 5.41
N PRO A 53 -7.25 -4.08 6.72
CA PRO A 53 -8.53 -4.40 7.36
C PRO A 53 -9.52 -3.22 7.35
N VAL A 54 -9.02 -1.98 7.34
CA VAL A 54 -9.87 -0.78 7.28
C VAL A 54 -10.42 -0.60 5.87
N VAL A 55 -9.57 -0.78 4.85
CA VAL A 55 -9.96 -0.65 3.44
C VAL A 55 -10.94 -1.77 3.05
N GLU A 56 -10.72 -2.99 3.55
CA GLU A 56 -11.62 -4.13 3.33
C GLU A 56 -13.03 -3.84 3.82
N LYS A 57 -13.18 -3.28 5.03
CA LYS A 57 -14.48 -2.88 5.56
C LYS A 57 -15.18 -1.82 4.70
N VAL A 58 -14.44 -0.83 4.23
CA VAL A 58 -14.99 0.22 3.36
C VAL A 58 -15.40 -0.35 2.00
N LEU A 59 -14.60 -1.26 1.43
CA LEU A 59 -14.92 -1.91 0.17
C LEU A 59 -16.17 -2.79 0.30
N ARG A 60 -16.27 -3.60 1.36
CA ARG A 60 -17.48 -4.39 1.66
C ARG A 60 -18.72 -3.51 1.84
N SER A 61 -18.58 -2.37 2.51
CA SER A 61 -19.66 -1.39 2.65
C SER A 61 -20.08 -0.79 1.29
N ALA A 62 -19.14 -0.54 0.38
CA ALA A 62 -19.47 -0.04 -0.96
C ALA A 62 -20.27 -1.07 -1.77
N ILE A 63 -19.92 -2.36 -1.65
CA ILE A 63 -20.67 -3.47 -2.26
C ILE A 63 -22.07 -3.55 -1.66
N GLN A 64 -22.19 -3.49 -0.34
CA GLN A 64 -23.48 -3.51 0.35
C GLN A 64 -24.38 -2.34 -0.07
N ASN A 65 -23.81 -1.16 -0.28
CA ASN A 65 -24.55 -0.01 -0.80
C ASN A 65 -25.05 -0.28 -2.23
N ALA A 66 -24.26 -0.95 -3.07
CA ALA A 66 -24.71 -1.33 -4.41
C ALA A 66 -25.84 -2.37 -4.38
N THR A 67 -25.72 -3.41 -3.55
CA THR A 67 -26.76 -4.45 -3.40
C THR A 67 -28.05 -3.89 -2.81
N TYR A 68 -27.94 -2.98 -1.85
CA TYR A 68 -29.10 -2.34 -1.23
C TYR A 68 -29.89 -1.50 -2.23
N VAL A 69 -29.20 -0.69 -3.05
CA VAL A 69 -29.83 0.10 -4.11
C VAL A 69 -30.53 -0.80 -5.15
N SER A 70 -29.93 -1.96 -5.47
CA SER A 70 -30.56 -2.93 -6.37
C SER A 70 -31.90 -3.44 -5.84
N GLN A 71 -31.95 -3.82 -4.56
CA GLN A 71 -33.14 -4.39 -3.93
C GLN A 71 -34.28 -3.37 -3.76
N GLU A 72 -33.98 -2.16 -3.29
CA GLU A 72 -35.03 -1.17 -3.02
C GLU A 72 -35.52 -0.41 -4.25
N GLN A 73 -34.62 -0.14 -5.20
CA GLN A 73 -34.94 0.68 -6.38
C GLN A 73 -35.24 -0.16 -7.63
N GLY A 74 -35.22 -1.50 -7.49
CA GLY A 74 -35.50 -2.44 -8.60
C GLY A 74 -34.48 -2.34 -9.74
N LEU A 75 -33.27 -1.90 -9.43
CA LEU A 75 -32.19 -1.74 -10.40
C LEU A 75 -31.43 -3.06 -10.50
N ASP A 76 -31.37 -3.65 -11.69
CA ASP A 76 -30.51 -4.81 -11.94
C ASP A 76 -29.05 -4.34 -11.91
N VAL A 77 -28.35 -4.66 -10.82
CA VAL A 77 -26.93 -4.33 -10.59
C VAL A 77 -26.23 -5.63 -10.25
N ASP A 78 -25.46 -6.12 -11.22
CA ASP A 78 -24.68 -7.34 -11.03
C ASP A 78 -23.38 -7.05 -10.27
N VAL A 79 -23.25 -7.65 -9.09
CA VAL A 79 -22.08 -7.52 -8.19
C VAL A 79 -20.79 -7.96 -8.89
N ASP A 80 -20.86 -8.94 -9.79
CA ASP A 80 -19.68 -9.51 -10.47
C ASP A 80 -19.11 -8.54 -11.52
N ASN A 81 -19.94 -7.62 -12.02
CA ASN A 81 -19.57 -6.59 -12.97
C ASN A 81 -19.08 -5.29 -12.33
N LEU A 82 -19.07 -5.20 -10.99
CA LEU A 82 -18.53 -4.04 -10.29
C LEU A 82 -17.00 -4.05 -10.29
N TYR A 83 -16.45 -2.85 -10.44
CA TYR A 83 -15.02 -2.59 -10.30
C TYR A 83 -14.76 -1.34 -9.46
N VAL A 84 -13.56 -1.25 -8.90
CA VAL A 84 -13.14 -0.09 -8.10
C VAL A 84 -12.73 1.04 -9.04
N ARG A 85 -13.63 2.01 -9.24
CA ARG A 85 -13.36 3.17 -10.10
C ARG A 85 -12.42 4.17 -9.44
N THR A 86 -12.76 4.58 -8.21
CA THR A 86 -12.00 5.59 -7.49
C THR A 86 -11.71 5.10 -6.08
N ALA A 87 -10.44 5.15 -5.69
CA ALA A 87 -9.99 4.83 -4.35
C ALA A 87 -9.03 5.94 -3.91
N ILE A 88 -9.45 6.79 -2.98
CA ILE A 88 -8.69 7.97 -2.55
C ILE A 88 -8.65 8.08 -1.02
N ALA A 89 -7.50 8.51 -0.52
CA ALA A 89 -7.32 8.88 0.88
C ALA A 89 -7.01 10.38 0.98
N ASN A 90 -7.99 11.11 1.49
CA ASN A 90 -7.88 12.53 1.76
C ASN A 90 -7.30 12.77 3.15
N GLU A 91 -6.69 13.93 3.33
CA GLU A 91 -6.19 14.35 4.63
C GLU A 91 -7.33 14.87 5.50
N GLY A 92 -7.34 14.47 6.76
CA GLY A 92 -8.27 14.97 7.77
C GLY A 92 -7.63 15.99 8.72
N PRO A 93 -8.35 16.38 9.77
CA PRO A 93 -7.85 17.31 10.78
C PRO A 93 -6.55 16.80 11.42
N ARG A 94 -5.57 17.71 11.58
CA ARG A 94 -4.28 17.37 12.18
C ARG A 94 -4.24 17.81 13.65
N MET A 95 -3.99 16.86 14.55
CA MET A 95 -3.82 17.14 15.97
C MET A 95 -2.37 17.54 16.27
N LYS A 96 -2.16 18.77 16.77
CA LYS A 96 -0.85 19.29 17.17
C LYS A 96 -0.44 18.72 18.53
N ARG A 97 0.78 18.20 18.65
CA ARG A 97 1.37 17.68 19.89
C ARG A 97 2.83 18.13 20.01
N ILE A 98 3.35 18.15 21.23
CA ILE A 98 4.72 18.56 21.55
C ILE A 98 5.46 17.36 22.12
N ARG A 99 6.71 17.17 21.70
CA ARG A 99 7.66 16.22 22.28
C ARG A 99 8.82 17.02 22.87
N PRO A 100 9.19 16.79 24.14
CA PRO A 100 10.37 17.41 24.74
C PRO A 100 11.63 16.97 23.99
N ALA A 101 12.56 17.89 23.79
CA ALA A 101 13.83 17.66 23.12
C ALA A 101 15.00 18.24 23.96
N PRO A 102 16.26 17.84 23.69
CA PRO A 102 17.42 18.31 24.46
C PRO A 102 17.56 19.83 24.46
N MET A 103 18.22 20.37 25.50
CA MET A 103 18.49 21.80 25.67
C MET A 103 17.23 22.68 25.72
N GLY A 104 16.17 22.23 26.42
CA GLY A 104 14.92 22.99 26.57
C GLY A 104 14.12 23.18 25.29
N ARG A 105 14.42 22.44 24.22
CA ARG A 105 13.73 22.55 22.93
C ARG A 105 12.41 21.78 22.94
N ALA A 106 11.45 22.24 22.13
CA ALA A 106 10.15 21.61 21.98
C ALA A 106 9.90 21.24 20.50
N PHE A 107 9.91 19.96 20.17
CA PHE A 107 9.61 19.51 18.81
C PHE A 107 8.12 19.29 18.62
N ARG A 108 7.55 19.91 17.58
CA ARG A 108 6.14 19.72 17.22
C ARG A 108 5.99 18.48 16.35
N TYR A 109 5.09 17.57 16.73
CA TYR A 109 4.64 16.49 15.86
C TYR A 109 3.12 16.52 15.69
N GLN A 110 2.66 16.02 14.54
CA GLN A 110 1.24 16.03 14.18
C GLN A 110 0.72 14.60 14.14
N ARG A 111 -0.35 14.33 14.91
CA ARG A 111 -1.14 13.10 14.73
C ARG A 111 -2.13 13.37 13.61
N ARG A 112 -1.87 12.76 12.44
CA ARG A 112 -2.69 12.91 11.24
C ARG A 112 -3.93 12.03 11.31
N LEU A 113 -5.01 12.51 10.71
CA LEU A 113 -6.21 11.73 10.40
C LEU A 113 -6.34 11.60 8.88
N ALA A 114 -7.07 10.58 8.45
CA ALA A 114 -7.39 10.36 7.06
C ALA A 114 -8.89 10.12 6.86
N HIS A 115 -9.38 10.49 5.69
CA HIS A 115 -10.69 10.14 5.18
C HIS A 115 -10.49 9.22 3.98
N ILE A 116 -10.97 7.99 4.07
CA ILE A 116 -10.87 6.99 3.00
C ILE A 116 -12.20 6.98 2.26
N ILE A 117 -12.13 7.14 0.94
CA ILE A 117 -13.29 7.13 0.06
C ILE A 117 -13.04 6.07 -1.01
N VAL A 118 -14.00 5.16 -1.15
CA VAL A 118 -13.99 4.14 -2.19
C VAL A 118 -15.29 4.28 -2.98
N THR A 119 -15.18 4.32 -4.30
CA THR A 119 -16.29 4.34 -5.23
C THR A 119 -16.18 3.13 -6.14
N VAL A 120 -17.20 2.29 -6.13
CA VAL A 120 -17.37 1.19 -7.08
C VAL A 120 -18.33 1.61 -8.19
N ALA A 121 -18.07 1.14 -9.40
CA ALA A 121 -18.89 1.44 -10.55
C ALA A 121 -19.16 0.17 -11.34
N GLU A 122 -20.28 0.20 -12.06
CA GLU A 122 -20.64 -0.87 -12.98
C GLU A 122 -19.90 -0.66 -14.31
N LYS A 123 -19.25 -1.70 -14.82
CA LYS A 123 -18.66 -1.66 -16.18
C LYS A 123 -19.74 -2.11 -17.16
N LYS A 124 -20.32 -1.19 -17.93
CA LYS A 124 -21.18 -1.52 -19.07
C LYS A 124 -20.37 -2.35 -20.06
N SER A 125 -20.61 -3.65 -20.12
CA SER A 125 -19.93 -4.57 -21.03
C SER A 125 -20.42 -4.32 -22.45
N ALA A 126 -19.61 -3.62 -23.24
CA ALA A 126 -19.64 -3.83 -24.68
C ALA A 126 -19.00 -5.20 -24.94
N THR A 127 -19.86 -6.21 -25.08
CA THR A 127 -19.59 -7.52 -25.68
C THR A 127 -18.74 -8.50 -24.87
N ALA A 128 -19.30 -9.69 -24.70
CA ALA A 128 -18.63 -10.88 -24.19
C ALA A 128 -17.30 -11.12 -24.95
N ILE A 129 -16.20 -11.25 -24.21
CA ILE A 129 -15.03 -12.13 -24.45
C ILE A 129 -14.15 -12.06 -23.19
N SER A 130 -13.58 -13.22 -22.84
CA SER A 130 -12.71 -13.54 -21.70
C SER A 130 -13.39 -13.94 -20.38
N ALA A 131 -14.35 -14.85 -20.48
CA ALA A 131 -14.40 -16.00 -19.58
C ALA A 131 -13.37 -17.02 -20.07
N ALA A 132 -12.14 -16.95 -19.57
CA ALA A 132 -11.13 -18.02 -19.59
C ALA A 132 -9.84 -17.49 -18.94
N ALA A 133 -9.69 -17.70 -17.63
CA ALA A 133 -8.42 -18.01 -16.96
C ALA A 133 -8.63 -17.96 -15.45
N ASP A 134 -9.26 -19.01 -14.91
CA ASP A 134 -8.93 -19.45 -13.55
C ASP A 134 -8.76 -20.98 -13.56
N ALA A 135 -7.85 -21.45 -12.71
CA ALA A 135 -7.42 -22.83 -12.42
C ALA A 135 -6.46 -23.58 -13.38
N THR A 136 -5.17 -23.60 -13.01
CA THR A 136 -4.45 -24.86 -12.75
C THR A 136 -3.42 -24.69 -11.61
N PRO A 137 -3.49 -25.51 -10.55
CA PRO A 137 -2.44 -25.64 -9.54
C PRO A 137 -1.45 -26.75 -9.96
N THR A 138 -0.15 -26.62 -9.66
CA THR A 138 0.78 -27.76 -9.64
C THR A 138 1.88 -27.53 -8.58
N PRO A 139 2.28 -28.57 -7.83
CA PRO A 139 2.74 -28.47 -6.44
C PRO A 139 4.27 -28.45 -6.27
N ALA A 140 4.66 -28.31 -5.01
CA ALA A 140 6.03 -28.28 -4.50
C ALA A 140 6.91 -29.49 -4.87
N ALA A 141 8.20 -29.22 -5.14
CA ALA A 141 9.29 -30.14 -4.84
C ALA A 141 10.54 -29.35 -4.37
N LYS A 142 10.87 -29.50 -3.08
CA LYS A 142 12.17 -29.14 -2.49
C LYS A 142 13.17 -30.27 -2.75
N LYS A 143 14.42 -29.95 -3.05
CA LYS A 143 15.58 -30.57 -2.38
C LYS A 143 16.81 -29.67 -2.50
N GLY A 144 17.23 -29.15 -1.35
CA GLY A 144 18.58 -28.62 -1.19
C GLY A 144 19.55 -29.76 -0.90
N THR A 145 20.80 -29.58 -1.31
CA THR A 145 21.96 -30.14 -0.62
C THR A 145 23.00 -29.04 -0.49
N LYS A 146 23.39 -28.76 0.77
CA LYS A 146 24.60 -28.03 1.10
C LYS A 146 25.79 -29.00 1.04
N LYS A 147 26.96 -28.42 0.74
CA LYS A 147 28.31 -28.74 1.25
C LYS A 147 29.27 -29.38 0.23
N ALA A 148 30.18 -28.55 -0.28
CA ALA A 148 31.60 -28.88 -0.33
C ALA A 148 32.41 -27.57 -0.34
N ALA A 149 33.19 -27.37 0.71
CA ALA A 149 34.24 -26.38 0.77
C ALA A 149 35.50 -26.97 0.13
N THR A 150 36.21 -26.19 -0.67
CA THR A 150 37.63 -26.47 -0.96
C THR A 150 38.41 -25.17 -0.78
N LYS A 151 39.18 -25.15 0.30
CA LYS A 151 40.30 -24.25 0.51
C LYS A 151 41.44 -24.72 -0.39
N THR A 152 42.11 -23.82 -1.10
CA THR A 152 43.52 -24.03 -1.45
C THR A 152 44.32 -22.77 -1.13
N ALA A 153 45.47 -23.03 -0.53
CA ALA A 153 46.31 -22.12 0.22
C ALA A 153 47.03 -21.05 -0.60
N ALA A 154 47.14 -19.90 0.05
CA ALA A 154 48.30 -19.00 0.12
C ALA A 154 49.54 -19.31 -0.74
N LYS A 155 50.01 -18.27 -1.45
CA LYS A 155 51.44 -17.90 -1.45
C LYS A 155 51.59 -16.38 -1.62
N LYS A 156 52.14 -15.73 -0.58
CA LYS A 156 52.67 -14.35 -0.57
C LYS A 156 54.20 -14.45 -0.68
N PRO A 157 54.89 -13.45 -1.26
CA PRO A 157 55.72 -12.55 -0.44
C PRO A 157 55.54 -11.08 -0.91
N ALA A 158 55.30 -10.07 -0.08
CA ALA A 158 56.10 -9.46 0.98
C ALA A 158 57.42 -8.81 0.50
N ALA A 159 57.36 -7.52 0.16
CA ALA A 159 58.44 -6.53 0.29
C ALA A 159 57.78 -5.14 0.47
N LYS A 160 57.69 -4.61 1.70
CA LYS A 160 58.60 -3.64 2.35
C LYS A 160 58.88 -2.36 1.54
N LYS A 161 58.26 -1.25 1.95
CA LYS A 161 58.97 -0.02 2.29
C LYS A 161 58.19 0.80 3.32
N ALA A 162 58.77 0.90 4.50
CA ALA A 162 58.46 1.90 5.52
C ALA A 162 59.58 2.94 5.51
N ALA A 163 59.23 4.21 5.59
CA ALA A 163 60.06 5.33 6.05
C ALA A 163 59.05 6.38 6.58
N ALA A 164 58.80 6.52 7.88
CA ALA A 164 59.64 6.96 9.00
C ALA A 164 59.83 8.49 9.11
N LYS A 165 59.25 9.03 10.22
CA LYS A 165 59.63 10.21 11.04
C LYS A 165 59.43 11.62 10.42
N LYS A 166 58.90 12.63 11.15
CA LYS A 166 59.17 13.04 12.55
C LYS A 166 57.94 13.54 13.35
N PRO A 167 58.02 13.51 14.70
CA PRO A 167 57.02 14.05 15.64
C PRO A 167 57.42 15.40 16.30
N ALA A 168 56.43 15.99 16.99
CA ALA A 168 56.48 16.89 18.16
C ALA A 168 56.87 18.38 18.00
N THR A 169 56.00 19.27 18.48
CA THR A 169 56.31 20.21 19.59
C THR A 169 55.03 20.67 20.32
N LYS A 170 55.11 20.63 21.66
CA LYS A 170 54.17 21.12 22.66
C LYS A 170 53.92 22.64 22.53
N LYS A 171 52.73 23.10 22.94
CA LYS A 171 52.62 24.42 23.57
C LYS A 171 51.51 24.41 24.63
N ALA A 172 51.93 24.42 25.88
CA ALA A 172 51.14 24.82 27.05
C ALA A 172 51.91 25.97 27.74
N ALA A 173 51.15 26.90 28.33
CA ALA A 173 51.51 28.03 29.19
C ALA A 173 52.08 29.30 28.52
N LYS A 174 51.27 30.37 28.51
CA LYS A 174 51.33 31.42 29.54
C LYS A 174 49.93 32.00 29.74
#